data_AF-A0A943JLI8-F1
#
_entry.id   AF-A0A943JLI8-F1
#
_cell.length_a   1.000
_cell.length_b   1.000
_cell.length_c   1.000
_cell.angle_alpha   90.00
_cell.angle_beta   90.00
_cell.angle_gamma   90.00
#
_symmetry.space_group_name_H-M   'P 1'
#
loop_
_entity.id
_entity.type
_entity.pdbx_description
1 polymer ?
#
loop_
_entity_poly.entity_id
_entity_poly.type
_entity_poly.pdbx_seq_one_letter_code
_entity_poly.pdbx_strand_id
1 'polypeptide(L)'
;MKVLTIKNPWASLIVNNYKKYEFRSWKTNYRGKILIHAGLSSDDDTMFSDYNLEYIKGAIIGEADLVDCILVAKSFDDELKNSNTIVYSHEHVGLYAWKLENIKKYDKPIYVKGKLGLWNYNV
;
A
#
# COMPACT_ATOMS: atom_id res chain seq x y z
N MET A 1 4.29 16.76 -2.52
CA MET A 1 4.74 15.37 -2.28
C MET A 1 3.96 14.39 -3.16
N LYS A 2 4.53 13.22 -3.48
CA LYS A 2 3.81 12.17 -4.22
C LYS A 2 2.84 11.43 -3.31
N VAL A 3 1.68 11.06 -3.83
CA VAL A 3 0.64 10.34 -3.10
C VAL A 3 0.13 9.17 -3.94
N LEU A 4 -0.10 8.04 -3.29
CA LEU A 4 -0.74 6.89 -3.88
C LEU A 4 -2.06 6.61 -3.17
N THR A 5 -3.15 6.57 -3.93
CA THR A 5 -4.46 6.13 -3.40
C THR A 5 -4.57 4.62 -3.48
N ILE A 6 -4.85 4.00 -2.32
CA ILE A 6 -4.89 2.55 -2.10
C ILE A 6 -6.24 2.24 -1.44
N LYS A 7 -6.89 1.15 -1.86
CA LYS A 7 -8.14 0.71 -1.22
C LYS A 7 -7.85 0.19 0.19
N ASN A 8 -8.85 0.26 1.07
CA ASN A 8 -8.84 -0.56 2.28
C ASN A 8 -9.15 -2.03 1.90
N PRO A 9 -8.69 -3.03 2.68
CA PRO A 9 -7.89 -2.91 3.91
C PRO A 9 -6.39 -2.62 3.67
N TRP A 10 -5.93 -2.65 2.42
CA TRP A 10 -4.50 -2.59 2.06
C TRP A 10 -3.80 -1.32 2.54
N ALA A 11 -4.44 -0.15 2.44
CA ALA A 11 -3.89 1.10 2.96
C ALA A 11 -3.61 1.00 4.48
N SER A 12 -4.58 0.47 5.25
CA SER A 12 -4.42 0.21 6.69
C SER A 12 -3.35 -0.83 6.98
N LEU A 13 -3.27 -1.92 6.22
CA LEU A 13 -2.21 -2.93 6.38
C LEU A 13 -0.82 -2.33 6.15
N ILE A 14 -0.67 -1.41 5.19
CA ILE A 14 0.59 -0.71 4.95
C ILE A 14 0.93 0.14 6.16
N VAL A 15 0.09 1.11 6.56
CA VAL A 15 0.46 2.05 7.63
C VAL A 15 0.62 1.40 9.01
N ASN A 16 0.03 0.23 9.24
CA ASN A 16 0.25 -0.57 10.46
C ASN A 16 1.40 -1.60 10.29
N ASN A 17 2.25 -1.48 9.27
CA ASN A 17 3.45 -2.30 9.01
C ASN A 17 3.21 -3.80 8.72
N TYR A 18 1.97 -4.22 8.46
CA TYR A 18 1.66 -5.60 8.07
C TYR A 18 1.99 -5.89 6.60
N LYS A 19 1.98 -4.87 5.74
CA LYS A 19 2.24 -5.00 4.29
C LYS A 19 3.34 -4.06 3.85
N LYS A 20 4.41 -4.61 3.25
CA LYS A 20 5.60 -3.86 2.80
C LYS A 20 5.65 -3.67 1.29
N TYR A 21 4.86 -4.43 0.54
CA TYR A 21 4.78 -4.34 -0.92
C TYR A 21 3.39 -3.96 -1.35
N GLU A 22 3.31 -2.85 -2.10
CA GLU A 22 2.11 -2.44 -2.82
C GLU A 22 2.20 -2.97 -4.26
N PHE A 23 1.13 -3.56 -4.80
CA PHE A 23 1.18 -4.19 -6.13
C PHE A 23 0.40 -3.39 -7.16
N ARG A 24 1.01 -3.16 -8.31
CA ARG A 24 0.40 -2.43 -9.43
C ARG A 24 0.69 -3.11 -10.75
N SER A 25 -0.23 -2.98 -11.70
CA SER A 25 -0.03 -3.44 -13.09
C SER A 25 0.95 -2.58 -13.88
N TRP A 26 1.49 -1.52 -13.29
CA TRP A 26 2.36 -0.56 -13.96
C TRP A 26 3.60 -0.23 -13.12
N LYS A 27 4.71 0.01 -13.83
CA LYS A 27 6.02 0.35 -13.28
C LYS A 27 6.09 1.83 -12.91
N THR A 28 6.80 2.15 -11.83
CA THR A 28 7.25 3.52 -11.55
C THR A 28 8.76 3.61 -11.39
N ASN A 29 9.34 4.69 -11.94
CA ASN A 29 10.74 5.06 -11.71
C ASN A 29 10.90 6.00 -10.51
N TYR A 30 9.81 6.45 -9.89
CA TYR A 30 9.88 7.31 -8.70
C TYR A 30 10.50 6.55 -7.53
N ARG A 31 11.38 7.22 -6.78
CA ARG A 31 11.95 6.76 -5.52
C ARG A 31 11.95 7.91 -4.53
N GLY A 32 11.70 7.59 -3.27
CA GLY A 32 11.58 8.56 -2.18
C GLY A 32 10.19 8.57 -1.55
N LYS A 33 9.93 9.63 -0.77
CA LYS A 33 8.77 9.71 0.12
C LYS A 33 7.45 9.75 -0.65
N ILE A 34 6.56 8.83 -0.33
CA ILE A 34 5.17 8.79 -0.80
C ILE A 34 4.21 8.93 0.39
N LEU A 35 3.11 9.63 0.17
CA LEU A 35 1.98 9.65 1.08
C LEU A 35 1.02 8.49 0.74
N ILE A 36 0.52 7.84 1.77
CA ILE A 36 -0.45 6.75 1.66
C ILE A 36 -1.84 7.33 1.86
N HIS A 37 -2.64 7.35 0.78
CA HIS A 37 -4.02 7.78 0.81
C HIS A 37 -4.96 6.58 0.80
N ALA A 38 -5.84 6.49 1.79
CA ALA A 38 -6.90 5.49 1.82
C ALA A 38 -8.08 5.97 0.96
N GLY A 39 -8.41 5.18 -0.06
CA GLY A 39 -9.52 5.41 -0.97
C GLY A 39 -10.89 5.36 -0.29
N LEU A 40 -11.93 5.69 -1.05
CA LEU A 40 -13.32 5.57 -0.58
C LEU A 40 -13.85 4.13 -0.68
N SER A 41 -13.32 3.35 -1.62
CA SER A 41 -13.66 1.94 -1.80
C SER A 41 -12.80 1.03 -0.91
N SER A 42 -13.40 -0.10 -0.55
CA SER A 42 -12.76 -1.19 0.17
C SER A 42 -12.90 -2.49 -0.64
N ASP A 43 -11.94 -3.39 -0.48
CA ASP A 43 -12.08 -4.81 -0.83
C ASP A 43 -12.52 -5.60 0.42
N ASP A 44 -12.82 -6.88 0.27
CA ASP A 44 -13.14 -7.77 1.39
C ASP A 44 -11.96 -7.87 2.37
N ASP A 45 -12.27 -7.72 3.66
CA ASP A 45 -11.30 -7.69 4.74
C ASP A 45 -11.50 -8.81 5.76
N THR A 46 -12.38 -9.78 5.49
CA THR A 46 -12.72 -10.89 6.40
C THR A 46 -11.48 -11.62 6.94
N MET A 47 -10.45 -11.78 6.11
CA MET A 47 -9.18 -12.45 6.50
C MET A 47 -8.30 -11.64 7.47
N PHE A 48 -8.65 -10.38 7.75
CA PHE A 48 -7.90 -9.46 8.60
C PHE A 48 -8.64 -9.09 9.89
N SER A 49 -9.70 -9.82 10.27
CA SER A 49 -10.51 -9.55 11.48
C SER A 49 -9.65 -9.41 12.75
N ASP A 50 -8.61 -10.22 12.86
CA ASP A 50 -7.77 -10.31 14.06
C ASP A 50 -6.67 -9.24 14.10
N TYR A 51 -6.53 -8.44 13.04
CA TYR A 51 -5.51 -7.39 12.93
C TYR A 51 -5.91 -6.09 13.64
N ASN A 52 -7.15 -5.99 14.13
CA ASN A 52 -7.71 -4.83 14.82
C ASN A 52 -7.44 -3.50 14.09
N LEU A 53 -7.70 -3.49 12.78
CA LEU A 53 -7.41 -2.35 11.91
C LEU A 53 -8.51 -1.31 11.96
N GLU A 54 -8.12 -0.05 11.92
CA GLU A 54 -9.02 1.07 11.62
C GLU A 54 -9.01 1.37 10.12
N TYR A 55 -10.19 1.59 9.54
CA TYR A 55 -10.35 1.85 8.10
C TYR A 55 -10.82 3.28 7.83
N ILE A 56 -9.88 4.22 7.94
CA ILE A 56 -10.10 5.60 7.51
C ILE A 56 -10.30 5.63 5.99
N LYS A 57 -11.24 6.45 5.51
CA LYS A 57 -11.55 6.61 4.09
C LYS A 57 -11.40 8.05 3.63
N GLY A 58 -10.93 8.25 2.40
CA GLY A 58 -10.85 9.56 1.77
C GLY A 58 -9.80 10.49 2.39
N ALA A 59 -8.71 9.93 2.92
CA ALA A 59 -7.68 10.71 3.60
C ALA A 59 -6.27 10.15 3.38
N ILE A 60 -5.26 11.01 3.49
CA ILE A 60 -3.88 10.60 3.70
C ILE A 60 -3.75 10.18 5.16
N ILE A 61 -3.28 8.94 5.37
CA ILE A 61 -3.26 8.26 6.68
C ILE A 61 -1.83 7.93 7.14
N GLY A 62 -0.84 8.22 6.30
CA GLY A 62 0.55 7.98 6.61
C GLY A 62 1.47 8.28 5.44
N GLU A 63 2.73 7.91 5.60
CA GLU A 63 3.77 8.02 4.59
C GLU A 63 4.73 6.83 4.65
N ALA A 64 5.47 6.62 3.58
CA ALA A 64 6.52 5.63 3.47
C ALA A 64 7.56 6.08 2.43
N ASP A 65 8.73 5.45 2.43
CA ASP A 65 9.71 5.62 1.37
C ASP A 65 9.52 4.51 0.33
N LEU A 66 9.25 4.90 -0.93
CA LEU A 66 9.26 3.98 -2.06
C LEU A 66 10.72 3.75 -2.47
N VAL A 67 11.28 2.62 -2.08
CA VAL A 67 12.70 2.31 -2.28
C VAL A 67 12.95 1.42 -3.48
N ASP A 68 11.96 0.62 -3.90
CA ASP A 68 12.08 -0.21 -5.10
C ASP A 68 10.75 -0.48 -5.83
N CYS A 69 10.85 -0.95 -7.07
CA CYS A 69 9.73 -1.33 -7.93
C CYS A 69 10.16 -2.55 -8.77
N ILE A 70 9.76 -3.73 -8.30
CA ILE A 70 10.28 -5.03 -8.74
C ILE A 70 9.20 -5.72 -9.58
N LEU A 71 9.54 -6.19 -10.79
CA LEU A 71 8.65 -7.07 -11.54
C LEU A 71 8.61 -8.43 -10.85
N VAL A 72 7.42 -8.88 -10.47
CA VAL A 72 7.26 -10.10 -9.68
C VAL A 72 7.40 -11.32 -10.58
N ALA A 73 8.49 -12.05 -10.36
CA ALA A 73 8.71 -13.41 -10.87
C ALA A 73 8.16 -14.45 -9.89
N LYS A 74 7.99 -15.69 -10.36
CA LYS A 74 7.40 -16.78 -9.57
C LYS A 74 8.11 -17.04 -8.24
N SER A 75 9.45 -17.09 -8.25
CA SER A 75 10.23 -17.29 -7.03
C SER A 75 9.99 -16.22 -5.97
N PHE A 76 9.84 -14.95 -6.39
CA PHE A 76 9.59 -13.86 -5.46
C PHE A 76 8.15 -13.87 -4.92
N ASP A 77 7.17 -14.25 -5.74
CA ASP A 77 5.79 -14.46 -5.27
C ASP A 77 5.71 -15.60 -4.24
N ASP A 78 6.45 -16.68 -4.45
CA ASP A 78 6.52 -17.79 -3.50
C ASP A 78 7.19 -17.36 -2.18
N GLU A 79 8.25 -16.54 -2.22
CA GLU A 79 8.86 -15.93 -1.03
C GLU A 79 7.86 -15.03 -0.27
N LEU A 80 7.09 -14.20 -0.99
CA LEU A 80 6.07 -13.33 -0.39
C LEU A 80 5.00 -14.16 0.34
N LYS A 81 4.47 -15.19 -0.32
CA LYS A 81 3.48 -16.12 0.27
C LYS A 81 4.02 -16.81 1.51
N ASN A 82 5.27 -17.25 1.50
CA ASN A 82 5.92 -17.86 2.66
C ASN A 82 6.14 -16.87 3.81
N SER A 83 6.38 -15.59 3.50
CA SER A 83 6.60 -14.56 4.52
C SER A 83 5.32 -14.18 5.28
N ASN A 84 4.17 -14.18 4.60
CA ASN A 84 2.87 -13.96 5.21
C ASN A 84 1.76 -14.52 4.30
N THR A 85 1.22 -15.67 4.68
CA THR A 85 0.22 -16.40 3.90
C THR A 85 -1.12 -15.71 3.78
N ILE A 86 -1.41 -14.73 4.66
CA ILE A 86 -2.67 -13.98 4.66
C ILE A 86 -2.51 -12.72 3.79
N VAL A 87 -1.52 -11.88 4.11
CA VAL A 87 -1.30 -10.58 3.44
C VAL A 87 -0.89 -10.73 1.97
N TYR A 88 -0.17 -11.80 1.64
CA TYR A 88 0.30 -12.10 0.28
C TYR A 88 -0.35 -13.37 -0.30
N SER A 89 -1.56 -13.69 0.13
CA SER A 89 -2.33 -14.86 -0.33
C SER A 89 -2.59 -14.91 -1.84
N HIS A 90 -2.71 -13.75 -2.48
CA HIS A 90 -3.05 -13.63 -3.90
C HIS A 90 -1.84 -13.95 -4.81
N GLU A 91 -2.11 -14.20 -6.09
CA GLU A 91 -1.06 -14.35 -7.11
C GLU A 91 -0.61 -12.97 -7.60
N HIS A 92 0.68 -12.68 -7.51
CA HIS A 92 1.25 -11.38 -7.89
C HIS A 92 2.18 -11.46 -9.10
N VAL A 93 2.46 -12.64 -9.65
CA VAL A 93 3.33 -12.79 -10.82
C VAL A 93 2.88 -11.89 -11.97
N GLY A 94 3.84 -11.17 -12.56
CA GLY A 94 3.60 -10.20 -13.63
C GLY A 94 3.18 -8.81 -13.17
N LEU A 95 2.88 -8.60 -11.88
CA LEU A 95 2.70 -7.27 -11.30
C LEU A 95 4.04 -6.64 -10.91
N TYR A 96 4.00 -5.34 -10.61
CA TYR A 96 5.12 -4.62 -10.01
C TYR A 96 4.90 -4.48 -8.51
N ALA A 97 5.79 -5.06 -7.72
CA ALA A 97 5.87 -4.89 -6.27
C ALA A 97 6.64 -3.61 -5.94
N TRP A 98 5.92 -2.63 -5.40
CA TRP A 98 6.46 -1.37 -4.92
C TRP A 98 6.90 -1.56 -3.47
N LYS A 99 8.21 -1.61 -3.23
CA LYS A 99 8.78 -1.85 -1.92
C LYS A 99 8.74 -0.57 -1.09
N LEU A 100 8.05 -0.63 0.04
CA LEU A 100 7.86 0.46 0.98
C LEU A 100 8.69 0.22 2.25
N GLU A 101 9.44 1.23 2.66
CA GLU A 101 10.21 1.26 3.90
C GLU A 101 9.88 2.52 4.72
N ASN A 102 10.38 2.61 5.96
CA ASN A 102 10.19 3.76 6.85
C ASN A 102 8.73 4.22 6.97
N ILE A 103 7.82 3.24 7.10
CA ILE A 103 6.38 3.49 7.16
C ILE A 103 6.04 4.24 8.45
N LYS A 104 5.33 5.35 8.31
CA LYS A 104 4.82 6.17 9.41
C LYS A 104 3.30 6.34 9.29
N LYS A 105 2.56 5.84 10.28
CA LYS A 105 1.14 6.13 10.45
C LYS A 105 0.96 7.54 11.02
N TYR A 106 -0.08 8.24 10.60
CA TYR A 106 -0.44 9.54 11.15
C TYR A 106 -1.51 9.40 12.24
N ASP A 107 -1.33 10.11 13.35
CA ASP A 107 -2.34 10.20 14.42
C ASP A 107 -3.58 10.98 13.95
N LYS A 108 -3.38 11.95 13.05
CA LYS A 108 -4.45 12.77 12.47
C LYS A 108 -4.47 12.59 10.95
N PRO A 109 -5.53 12.01 10.37
CA PRO A 109 -5.65 11.89 8.93
C PRO A 109 -5.83 13.26 8.25
N ILE A 110 -5.34 13.38 7.03
CA ILE A 110 -5.51 14.58 6.20
C ILE A 110 -6.55 14.28 5.13
N TYR A 111 -7.78 14.75 5.33
CA TYR A 111 -8.89 14.51 4.41
C TYR A 111 -8.69 15.25 3.09
N VAL A 112 -8.67 14.49 1.99
CA VAL A 112 -8.48 15.02 0.64
C VAL A 112 -9.02 14.04 -0.39
N LYS A 113 -9.58 14.57 -1.48
CA LYS A 113 -10.07 13.73 -2.59
C LYS A 113 -8.91 12.99 -3.24
N GLY A 114 -8.97 11.66 -3.23
CA GLY A 114 -8.01 10.79 -3.90
C GLY A 114 -8.06 10.93 -5.43
N LYS A 115 -6.96 10.53 -6.09
CA LYS A 115 -6.82 10.56 -7.55
C LYS A 115 -6.17 9.27 -8.05
N LEU A 116 -6.41 8.94 -9.32
CA LEU A 116 -5.75 7.81 -9.97
C LEU A 116 -4.27 8.10 -10.21
N GLY A 117 -3.47 7.03 -10.28
CA GLY A 117 -2.02 7.10 -10.50
C GLY A 117 -1.26 7.66 -9.29
N LEU A 118 0.01 8.02 -9.52
CA LEU A 118 0.86 8.67 -8.53
C LEU A 118 0.73 10.19 -8.65
N TRP A 119 -0.12 10.78 -7.80
CA TRP A 119 -0.52 12.18 -7.90
C TRP A 119 0.27 13.09 -6.96
N ASN A 120 0.19 14.40 -7.20
CA ASN A 120 0.87 15.41 -6.38
C ASN A 120 -0.11 16.01 -5.37
N TYR A 121 0.28 16.01 -4.10
CA TYR A 121 -0.33 16.81 -3.03
C TYR A 121 0.60 17.97 -2.72
N ASN A 122 0.14 19.18 -2.99
CA ASN A 122 0.85 20.40 -2.64
C ASN A 122 0.45 20.76 -1.22
N VAL A 123 1.45 20.84 -0.34
CA VAL A 123 1.32 21.30 1.03
C VAL A 123 1.41 22.82 1.04
#